data_AF-A0A4Y2HJW5-F1
#
_entry.id   AF-A0A4Y2HJW5-F1
#
_cell.length_a   1.000
_cell.length_b   1.000
_cell.length_c   1.000
_cell.angle_alpha   90.00
_cell.angle_beta   90.00
_cell.angle_gamma   90.00
#
_symmetry.space_group_name_H-M   'P 1'
#
loop_
_entity.id
_entity.type
_entity.pdbx_description
1 polymer ?
#
loop_
_entity_poly.entity_id
_entity_poly.type
_entity_poly.pdbx_seq_one_letter_code
_entity_poly.pdbx_strand_id
1 'polypeptide(L)'
;MAWERCRDYLCLNVTNITYDLPGILSKREILATTHKIFDPLGIACPVTLIHKLLLQRPWKLKLSWDQEVDSNFKSEFCKWLNDLKYLER
;
A
#
# COMPACT_ATOMS: atom_id res chain seq x y z
N MET A 1 -4.10 6.59 -10.17
CA MET A 1 -3.89 6.04 -11.53
C MET A 1 -3.69 7.17 -12.52
N ALA A 2 -2.91 6.93 -13.56
CA ALA A 2 -2.65 7.87 -14.65
C ALA A 2 -2.81 7.12 -15.99
N TRP A 3 -3.41 7.77 -16.99
CA TRP A 3 -3.56 7.19 -18.32
C TRP A 3 -2.51 7.77 -19.27
N GLU A 4 -1.60 6.91 -19.75
CA GLU A 4 -0.63 7.26 -20.79
C GLU A 4 -1.31 7.18 -22.17
N ARG A 5 -1.88 8.30 -22.61
CA ARG A 5 -2.67 8.40 -23.85
C ARG A 5 -1.94 7.94 -25.11
N CYS A 6 -0.62 8.16 -25.20
CA CYS A 6 0.14 7.83 -26.40
C CYS A 6 0.29 6.32 -26.62
N ARG A 7 0.32 5.53 -25.55
CA ARG A 7 0.49 4.06 -25.61
C ARG A 7 -0.77 3.31 -25.19
N ASP A 8 -1.82 4.05 -24.82
CA ASP A 8 -3.07 3.54 -24.27
C ASP A 8 -2.87 2.62 -23.05
N TYR A 9 -1.95 2.97 -22.16
CA TYR A 9 -1.70 2.24 -20.92
C TYR A 9 -2.27 2.96 -19.71
N LEU A 10 -2.91 2.19 -18.83
CA LEU A 10 -3.28 2.66 -17.50
C LEU A 10 -2.16 2.30 -16.53
N CYS A 11 -1.60 3.32 -15.88
CA CYS A 11 -0.47 3.18 -14.97
C CYS A 11 -0.89 3.51 -13.53
N LEU A 12 -0.23 2.86 -12.58
CA LEU A 12 -0.30 3.22 -11.16
C LEU A 12 0.86 4.18 -10.87
N ASN A 13 0.56 5.39 -10.39
CA ASN A 13 1.59 6.26 -9.86
C ASN A 13 1.85 5.90 -8.40
N VAL A 14 2.94 5.18 -8.16
CA VAL A 14 3.29 4.62 -6.85
C VAL A 14 4.47 5.34 -6.19
N THR A 15 5.06 6.31 -6.88
CA THR A 15 6.28 7.03 -6.45
C THR A 15 6.12 7.68 -5.08
N ASN A 16 5.03 8.41 -4.86
CA ASN A 16 4.73 9.07 -3.58
C ASN A 16 4.40 8.11 -2.41
N ILE A 17 4.35 6.81 -2.66
CA ILE A 17 4.05 5.78 -1.67
C ILE A 17 5.34 5.08 -1.24
N THR A 18 6.26 4.85 -2.18
CA THR A 18 7.49 4.08 -1.95
C THR A 18 8.58 4.87 -1.23
N TYR A 19 8.63 6.20 -1.38
CA TYR A 19 9.63 7.06 -0.73
C TYR A 19 9.19 7.63 0.63
N ASP A 20 7.91 7.50 0.97
CA ASP A 20 7.26 8.19 2.08
C ASP A 20 7.12 7.26 3.30
N LEU A 21 8.14 6.42 3.55
CA LEU A 21 8.14 5.42 4.60
C LEU A 21 8.29 6.10 5.97
N PRO A 22 7.28 6.02 6.85
CA PRO A 22 7.37 6.59 8.19
C PRO A 22 8.29 5.75 9.07
N GLY A 23 8.97 6.40 10.02
CA GLY A 23 9.85 5.72 10.98
C GLY A 23 9.11 4.72 11.88
N ILE A 24 7.87 5.04 12.28
CA ILE A 24 7.05 4.27 13.22
C ILE A 24 5.77 3.79 12.53
N LEU A 25 5.80 2.62 11.91
CA LEU A 25 4.64 2.06 11.21
C LEU A 25 3.49 1.76 12.18
N SER A 26 2.50 2.66 12.21
CA SER A 26 1.28 2.50 12.99
C SER A 26 0.10 2.04 12.13
N LYS A 27 -0.97 1.55 12.76
CA LYS A 27 -2.21 1.18 12.06
C LYS A 27 -2.77 2.35 11.23
N ARG A 28 -2.67 3.58 11.74
CA ARG A 28 -3.08 4.80 11.04
C ARG A 28 -2.27 5.03 9.77
N GLU A 29 -0.95 4.89 9.86
CA GLU A 29 -0.07 5.10 8.73
C GLU A 29 -0.20 4.02 7.66
N ILE A 30 -0.36 2.77 8.06
CA ILE A 30 -0.63 1.66 7.14
C ILE A 30 -1.92 1.96 6.37
N LEU A 31 -2.99 2.36 7.05
CA LEU A 31 -4.24 2.76 6.40
C LEU A 31 -4.01 3.94 5.44
N ALA A 32 -3.35 5.00 5.89
CA ALA A 32 -3.08 6.18 5.07
C ALA A 32 -2.30 5.81 3.80
N THR A 33 -1.26 4.98 3.93
CA THR A 33 -0.39 4.54 2.84
C THR A 33 -1.13 3.67 1.84
N THR A 34 -1.90 2.70 2.32
CA THR A 34 -2.65 1.76 1.47
C THR A 34 -3.75 2.45 0.67
N HIS A 35 -4.43 3.41 1.29
CA HIS A 35 -5.49 4.18 0.64
C HIS A 35 -4.99 5.27 -0.32
N LYS A 36 -3.67 5.52 -0.42
CA LYS A 36 -3.11 6.35 -1.51
C LYS A 36 -3.35 5.72 -2.89
N ILE A 37 -3.51 4.40 -2.98
CA ILE A 37 -3.83 3.70 -4.22
C ILE A 37 -5.34 3.59 -4.38
N PHE A 38 -5.93 4.51 -5.14
CA PHE A 38 -7.34 4.49 -5.48
C PHE A 38 -7.61 3.78 -6.82
N ASP A 39 -8.47 2.76 -6.78
CA ASP A 39 -8.88 1.96 -7.94
C ASP A 39 -10.40 1.75 -7.95
N PRO A 40 -11.17 2.68 -8.53
CA PRO A 40 -12.64 2.60 -8.57
C PRO A 40 -13.16 1.52 -9.51
N LEU A 41 -12.37 1.11 -10.51
CA LEU A 41 -12.77 0.15 -11.53
C LEU A 41 -12.31 -1.29 -11.21
N GLY A 42 -11.46 -1.46 -10.20
CA GLY A 42 -10.93 -2.77 -9.79
C GLY A 42 -9.87 -3.33 -10.74
N ILE A 43 -9.30 -2.51 -11.64
CA ILE A 43 -8.30 -2.95 -12.62
C ILE A 43 -6.98 -3.37 -11.92
N ALA A 44 -6.64 -2.66 -10.84
CA ALA A 44 -5.50 -2.96 -9.98
C ALA A 44 -5.90 -3.86 -8.79
N CYS A 45 -7.07 -4.51 -8.82
CA CYS A 45 -7.54 -5.38 -7.73
C CYS A 45 -6.51 -6.43 -7.27
N PRO A 46 -5.80 -7.17 -8.15
CA PRO A 46 -4.82 -8.17 -7.70
C PRO A 46 -3.70 -7.59 -6.82
N VAL A 47 -3.29 -6.35 -7.12
CA VAL A 47 -2.25 -5.63 -6.38
C VAL A 47 -2.83 -4.99 -5.12
N THR A 48 -4.03 -4.42 -5.23
CA THR A 48 -4.68 -3.70 -4.12
C THR A 48 -5.31 -4.65 -3.09
N LEU A 49 -5.53 -5.91 -3.42
CA LEU A 49 -6.03 -6.90 -2.48
C LEU A 49 -5.01 -7.23 -1.39
N ILE A 50 -3.71 -7.33 -1.76
CA ILE A 50 -2.65 -7.73 -0.84
C ILE A 50 -2.59 -6.81 0.37
N HIS A 51 -2.62 -5.50 0.14
CA HIS A 51 -2.57 -4.55 1.25
C HIS A 51 -3.82 -4.53 2.12
N LYS A 52 -4.99 -4.85 1.57
CA LYS A 52 -6.23 -4.99 2.34
C LYS A 52 -6.13 -6.21 3.27
N LEU A 53 -5.55 -7.31 2.79
CA LEU A 53 -5.28 -8.50 3.61
C LEU A 53 -4.26 -8.20 4.72
N LEU A 54 -3.19 -7.47 4.40
CA LEU A 54 -2.23 -6.99 5.40
C LEU A 54 -2.92 -6.12 6.45
N LEU A 55 -3.70 -5.13 6.01
CA LEU A 55 -4.43 -4.22 6.89
C LEU A 55 -5.32 -5.02 7.85
N GLN A 56 -6.03 -6.06 7.42
CA GLN A 56 -6.91 -6.84 8.29
C GLN A 56 -6.22 -7.44 9.54
N ARG A 57 -4.91 -7.71 9.52
CA ARG A 57 -4.22 -8.33 10.67
C ARG A 57 -4.17 -7.41 11.90
N PRO A 58 -3.68 -6.15 11.82
CA PRO A 58 -3.78 -5.16 12.90
C PRO A 58 -5.19 -4.99 13.48
N TRP A 59 -6.23 -5.10 12.65
CA TRP A 59 -7.62 -5.00 13.11
C TRP A 59 -8.03 -6.20 13.96
N LYS A 60 -7.64 -7.43 13.56
CA LYS A 60 -7.90 -8.65 14.35
C LYS A 60 -7.17 -8.61 15.69
N LEU A 61 -5.97 -8.03 15.73
CA LEU A 61 -5.17 -7.84 16.94
C LEU A 61 -5.66 -6.69 17.84
N LYS A 62 -6.70 -5.94 17.42
CA LYS A 62 -7.25 -4.78 18.15
C LYS A 62 -6.19 -3.74 18.56
N LEU A 63 -5.16 -3.56 17.72
CA LEU A 63 -4.13 -2.55 17.94
C LEU A 63 -4.73 -1.14 17.95
N SER A 64 -4.18 -0.27 18.80
CA SER A 64 -4.51 1.16 18.78
C SER A 64 -4.05 1.81 17.47
N TRP A 65 -4.64 2.96 17.14
CA TRP A 65 -4.36 3.68 15.89
C TRP A 65 -2.88 4.08 15.74
N ASP A 66 -2.26 4.51 16.83
CA ASP A 66 -0.91 5.08 16.85
C ASP A 66 0.11 4.12 17.50
N GLN A 67 -0.30 2.88 17.76
CA GLN A 67 0.58 1.83 18.27
C GLN A 67 1.43 1.26 17.12
N GLU A 68 2.74 1.12 17.36
CA GLU A 68 3.65 0.50 16.40
C GLU A 68 3.31 -0.98 16.20
N VAL A 69 3.32 -1.42 14.94
CA VAL A 69 3.16 -2.83 14.58
C VAL A 69 4.42 -3.65 14.90
N ASP A 70 4.25 -4.96 15.04
CA ASP A 70 5.38 -5.87 15.26
C ASP A 70 6.36 -5.87 14.08
N SER A 71 7.62 -6.21 14.37
CA SER A 71 8.69 -6.19 13.39
C SER A 71 8.46 -7.13 12.20
N ASN A 72 7.76 -8.25 12.43
CA ASN A 72 7.41 -9.19 11.36
C ASN A 72 6.40 -8.56 10.39
N PHE A 73 5.33 -7.96 10.91
CA PHE A 73 4.38 -7.22 10.09
C PHE A 73 5.04 -6.06 9.34
N LYS A 74 5.91 -5.30 10.01
CA LYS A 74 6.68 -4.20 9.42
C LYS A 74 7.48 -4.67 8.20
N SER A 75 8.15 -5.82 8.32
CA SER A 75 8.90 -6.44 7.21
C SER A 75 8.00 -6.82 6.03
N GLU A 76 6.86 -7.45 6.30
CA GLU A 76 5.91 -7.86 5.25
C GLU A 76 5.30 -6.66 4.52
N PHE A 77 4.96 -5.59 5.25
CA PHE A 77 4.46 -4.36 4.67
C PHE A 77 5.52 -3.65 3.81
N CYS A 78 6.77 -3.56 4.30
CA CYS A 78 7.88 -3.02 3.53
C CYS A 78 8.18 -3.84 2.28
N LYS A 79 8.04 -5.17 2.34
CA LYS A 79 8.18 -6.04 1.17
C LYS A 79 7.11 -5.71 0.13
N TRP A 80 5.85 -5.63 0.53
CA TRP A 80 4.76 -5.22 -0.37
C TRP A 80 5.03 -3.83 -1.01
N LEU A 81 5.49 -2.85 -0.22
CA LEU A 81 5.87 -1.53 -0.74
C LEU A 81 7.01 -1.60 -1.77
N ASN A 82 8.00 -2.47 -1.57
CA ASN A 82 9.04 -2.69 -2.56
C ASN A 82 8.51 -3.38 -3.81
N ASP A 83 7.60 -4.35 -3.66
CA ASP A 83 7.00 -5.06 -4.80
C ASP A 83 6.19 -4.12 -5.70
N LEU A 84 5.61 -3.06 -5.13
CA LEU A 84 4.92 -2.02 -5.89
C LEU A 84 5.83 -1.28 -6.88
N LYS A 85 7.15 -1.21 -6.64
CA LYS A 85 8.10 -0.55 -7.55
C LYS A 85 8.18 -1.26 -8.90
N TYR A 86 7.92 -2.56 -8.96
CA TYR A 86 7.86 -3.31 -10.22
C TYR A 86 6.65 -2.93 -11.09
N LEU A 87 5.68 -2.21 -10.52
CA LEU A 87 4.48 -1.75 -11.21
C LEU A 87 4.59 -0.28 -11.64
N GLU A 88 5.66 0.41 -11.26
CA GLU A 88 5.98 1.73 -11.79
C GLU A 88 6.49 1.59 -13.23
N ARG A 89 5.92 2.38 -14.14
CA ARG A 89 6.30 2.44 -15.55
C ARG A 89 6.26 3.89 -16.05
#